data_AF-A1WRV5-F1
#
_entry.id   AF-A1WRV5-F1
#
_cell.length_a   1.000
_cell.length_b   1.000
_cell.length_c   1.000
_cell.angle_alpha   90.00
_cell.angle_beta   90.00
_cell.angle_gamma   90.00
#
_symmetry.space_group_name_H-M   'P 1'
#
loop_
_entity.id
_entity.type
_entity.pdbx_description
1 polymer ?
#
loop_
_entity_poly.entity_id
_entity_poly.type
_entity_poly.pdbx_seq_one_letter_code
_entity_poly.pdbx_strand_id
1 'polypeptide(L)'
;MSSVAAVADVIEAFKQQGFEFVGKTDDGWFKLRGPLTPLGADKGCLCEVQLDPTFFDLPRIRLLEIPPALPNAVPHLGADGGLCYLAKGTVVMDIYDPVGQSLACLQRAAAVLGQILKGEIVEDLAEEFFAYWNGWLCFVDMQGEDLGWQNCIVAQANGNPLWFITDNEDRTTRKLHSLGYQVTDKTVLTYRVKTTAQPRPLTSHWPPETVADILAWQSTLDSRCRRKIHERVKEGQSKKANGVLIIIESPLMTYGFAVLFDHQVSQKTKLADRRDSSFGLKVMPVSVIRIDDRYLAQRNIPKSRTLAGKRIALVGCGTIGGYLSDMLVKAGAGSCGGKLTLVDFDGLLPQNIGRHRLGFPDLLSNKAEAMVKELKRLSPGAEVHALPVDVRQAQLGKLDLLIDATGEESLGHWLCGRFMAPTPMLSVWIEGPGTAVRALLRTNASGACYRCLWHSYRRGELRSTLDALPNILAGHGCEGLYVPFPASVSVQAASLGAEMALDWINGVHSPALRTRLIDQTHQLATPDCDPLRDRDCPLCNS
;
A
#
# COMPACT_ATOMS: atom_id res chain seq x y z
N MET A 1 8.62 41.01 -2.73
CA MET A 1 7.29 40.39 -2.91
C MET A 1 6.90 40.63 -4.36
N SER A 2 7.45 39.80 -5.26
CA SER A 2 7.29 39.95 -6.70
C SER A 2 5.87 39.54 -7.09
N SER A 3 5.27 40.29 -8.01
CA SER A 3 3.88 40.16 -8.45
C SER A 3 3.56 38.74 -8.88
N VAL A 4 2.39 38.24 -8.46
CA VAL A 4 1.71 37.15 -9.14
C VAL A 4 1.61 37.57 -10.62
N ALA A 5 2.45 37.00 -11.48
CA ALA A 5 2.37 37.27 -12.91
C ALA A 5 0.95 36.94 -13.37
N ALA A 6 0.33 37.89 -14.07
CA ALA A 6 -1.03 37.71 -14.51
C ALA A 6 -1.06 36.61 -15.57
N VAL A 7 -2.20 35.92 -15.73
CA VAL A 7 -2.36 34.95 -16.83
C VAL A 7 -2.02 35.56 -18.20
N ALA A 8 -2.22 36.88 -18.35
CA ALA A 8 -1.81 37.64 -19.52
C ALA A 8 -0.30 37.52 -19.82
N ASP A 9 0.57 37.53 -18.82
CA ASP A 9 2.01 37.44 -18.98
C ASP A 9 2.42 36.05 -19.51
N VAL A 10 1.76 34.99 -19.01
CA VAL A 10 1.98 33.62 -19.49
C VAL A 10 1.48 33.46 -20.93
N ILE A 11 0.30 34.00 -21.24
CA ILE A 11 -0.24 33.98 -22.62
C ILE A 11 0.69 34.73 -23.58
N GLU A 12 1.21 35.90 -23.20
CA GLU A 12 2.14 36.67 -24.03
C GLU A 12 3.47 35.93 -24.21
N ALA A 13 3.99 35.27 -23.16
CA ALA A 13 5.17 34.43 -23.27
C ALA A 13 4.96 33.23 -24.22
N PHE A 14 3.79 32.60 -24.18
CA PHE A 14 3.42 31.53 -25.12
C PHE A 14 3.26 32.06 -26.55
N LYS A 15 2.77 33.29 -26.72
CA LYS A 15 2.67 33.94 -28.03
C LYS A 15 4.03 34.14 -28.68
N GLN A 16 5.07 34.45 -27.89
CA GLN A 16 6.45 34.50 -28.38
C GLN A 16 6.97 33.12 -28.84
N GLN A 17 6.37 32.03 -28.37
CA GLN A 17 6.63 30.66 -28.82
C GLN A 17 5.72 30.22 -29.99
N GLY A 18 4.93 31.13 -30.57
CA GLY A 18 4.04 30.85 -31.70
C GLY A 18 2.67 30.28 -31.32
N PHE A 19 2.24 30.45 -30.06
CA PHE A 19 0.91 30.04 -29.60
C PHE A 19 -0.09 31.19 -29.63
N GLU A 20 -1.33 30.90 -30.03
CA GLU A 20 -2.44 31.85 -30.03
C GLU A 20 -3.49 31.45 -29.01
N PHE A 21 -3.97 32.42 -28.24
CA PHE A 21 -5.08 32.21 -27.31
C PHE A 21 -6.39 32.01 -28.08
N VAL A 22 -7.11 30.92 -27.80
CA VAL A 22 -8.32 30.51 -28.53
C VAL A 22 -9.57 30.42 -27.65
N GLY A 23 -9.47 30.84 -26.39
CA GLY A 23 -10.60 30.91 -25.46
C GLY A 23 -10.37 30.10 -24.19
N LYS A 24 -11.47 29.72 -23.52
CA LYS A 24 -11.42 28.90 -22.31
C LYS A 24 -12.15 27.57 -22.53
N THR A 25 -11.78 26.57 -21.75
CA THR A 25 -12.53 25.31 -21.61
C THR A 25 -13.72 25.49 -20.66
N ASP A 26 -14.62 24.52 -20.62
CA ASP A 26 -15.80 24.54 -19.75
C ASP A 26 -15.42 24.55 -18.26
N ASP A 27 -14.28 23.96 -17.90
CA ASP A 27 -13.68 24.00 -16.55
C ASP A 27 -12.83 25.26 -16.30
N GLY A 28 -12.85 26.23 -17.22
CA GLY A 28 -12.28 27.57 -17.02
C GLY A 28 -10.80 27.72 -17.36
N TRP A 29 -10.13 26.66 -17.85
CA TRP A 29 -8.72 26.68 -18.23
C TRP A 29 -8.49 27.51 -19.49
N PHE A 30 -7.35 28.20 -19.55
CA PHE A 30 -6.99 29.03 -20.69
C PHE A 30 -6.41 28.17 -21.81
N LYS A 31 -7.03 28.24 -22.99
CA LYS A 31 -6.70 27.39 -24.13
C LYS A 31 -5.87 28.15 -25.15
N LEU A 32 -4.73 27.60 -25.52
CA LEU A 32 -3.83 28.12 -26.54
C LEU A 32 -3.58 27.07 -27.62
N ARG A 33 -3.31 27.51 -28.85
CA ARG A 33 -2.95 26.64 -29.98
C ARG A 33 -1.68 27.10 -30.63
N GLY A 34 -0.77 26.18 -30.90
CA GLY A 34 0.51 26.49 -31.50
C GLY A 34 1.33 25.24 -31.80
N PRO A 35 2.50 25.40 -32.43
CA PRO A 35 3.37 24.28 -32.76
C PRO A 35 4.13 23.79 -31.52
N LEU A 36 4.10 22.49 -31.28
CA LEU A 36 5.02 21.81 -30.37
C LEU A 36 6.19 21.26 -31.18
N THR A 37 7.34 21.92 -31.12
CA THR A 37 8.51 21.60 -31.95
C THR A 37 9.60 20.93 -31.11
N PRO A 38 9.88 19.63 -31.32
CA PRO A 38 11.02 18.98 -30.68
C PRO A 38 12.35 19.64 -31.05
N LEU A 39 13.31 19.57 -30.13
CA LEU A 39 14.64 20.14 -30.34
C LEU A 39 15.35 19.49 -31.55
N GLY A 40 15.68 20.29 -32.56
CA GLY A 40 16.31 19.84 -33.81
C GLY A 40 15.36 19.32 -34.89
N ALA A 41 14.04 19.50 -34.75
CA ALA A 41 13.06 19.16 -35.79
C ALA A 41 12.74 20.39 -36.67
N ASP A 42 12.65 20.18 -38.00
CA ASP A 42 12.31 21.25 -38.96
C ASP A 42 10.81 21.63 -38.94
N LYS A 43 9.95 20.75 -38.41
CA LYS A 43 8.49 20.96 -38.30
C LYS A 43 7.98 20.51 -36.94
N GLY A 44 7.17 21.36 -36.30
CA GLY A 44 6.45 21.02 -35.07
C GLY A 44 5.09 20.37 -35.35
N CYS A 45 4.57 19.65 -34.37
CA CYS A 45 3.20 19.11 -34.41
C CYS A 45 2.24 20.16 -33.84
N LEU A 46 1.09 20.38 -34.49
CA LEU A 46 0.11 21.33 -33.97
C LEU A 46 -0.52 20.77 -32.69
N CYS A 47 -0.54 21.56 -31.63
CA CYS A 47 -1.08 21.15 -30.34
C CYS A 47 -1.97 22.23 -29.71
N GLU A 48 -2.76 21.78 -28.75
CA GLU A 48 -3.54 22.59 -27.83
C GLU A 48 -2.92 22.50 -26.44
N VAL A 49 -2.68 23.65 -25.82
CA VAL A 49 -2.20 23.77 -24.45
C VAL A 49 -3.30 24.39 -23.61
N GLN A 50 -3.67 23.74 -22.51
CA GLN A 50 -4.61 24.29 -21.54
C GLN A 50 -3.83 24.63 -20.27
N LEU A 51 -3.94 25.89 -19.83
CA LEU A 51 -3.29 26.40 -18.62
C LEU A 51 -4.32 26.55 -17.50
N ASP A 52 -3.97 26.02 -16.33
CA ASP A 52 -4.73 26.24 -15.09
C ASP A 52 -4.73 27.74 -14.77
N PRO A 53 -5.91 28.36 -14.53
CA PRO A 53 -6.02 29.77 -14.13
C PRO A 53 -5.20 30.15 -12.90
N THR A 54 -4.90 29.18 -12.04
CA THR A 54 -4.18 29.37 -10.78
C THR A 54 -2.76 28.79 -10.80
N PHE A 55 -2.37 28.14 -11.89
CA PHE A 55 -1.04 27.52 -12.08
C PHE A 55 -0.65 26.47 -11.03
N PHE A 56 -1.62 25.86 -10.34
CA PHE A 56 -1.38 24.76 -9.41
C PHE A 56 -1.22 23.42 -10.14
N ASP A 57 -1.96 23.23 -11.23
CA ASP A 57 -1.86 22.03 -12.07
C ASP A 57 -0.93 22.23 -13.27
N LEU A 58 -0.32 21.12 -13.71
CA LEU A 58 0.47 21.06 -14.94
C LEU A 58 -0.38 21.46 -16.16
N PRO A 59 0.19 22.20 -17.14
CA PRO A 59 -0.47 22.42 -18.43
C PRO A 59 -0.90 21.11 -19.08
N ARG A 60 -2.16 21.03 -19.53
CA ARG A 60 -2.65 19.88 -20.32
C ARG A 60 -2.26 20.13 -21.76
N ILE A 61 -1.47 19.24 -22.34
CA ILE A 61 -0.97 19.39 -23.71
C ILE A 61 -1.54 18.25 -24.55
N ARG A 62 -2.20 18.59 -25.66
CA ARG A 62 -2.87 17.65 -26.54
C ARG A 62 -2.50 17.93 -27.99
N LEU A 63 -1.97 16.94 -28.71
CA LEU A 63 -1.76 17.05 -30.14
C LEU A 63 -3.11 17.13 -30.86
N LEU A 64 -3.25 18.06 -31.80
CA LEU A 64 -4.48 18.19 -32.59
C LEU A 64 -4.55 17.15 -33.71
N GLU A 65 -3.40 16.76 -34.23
CA GLU A 65 -3.23 15.68 -35.20
C GLU A 65 -2.10 14.78 -34.73
N ILE A 66 -2.38 13.49 -34.55
CA ILE A 66 -1.36 12.49 -34.26
C ILE A 66 -0.68 12.14 -35.59
N PRO A 67 0.65 12.27 -35.71
CA PRO A 67 1.35 11.94 -36.94
C PRO A 67 1.03 10.51 -37.42
N PRO A 68 0.59 10.31 -38.68
CA PRO A 68 0.14 9.00 -39.17
C PRO A 68 1.26 7.96 -39.28
N ALA A 69 2.52 8.39 -39.15
CA ALA A 69 3.68 7.50 -39.08
C ALA A 69 3.86 6.86 -37.68
N LEU A 70 3.16 7.36 -36.66
CA LEU A 70 3.22 6.78 -35.32
C LEU A 70 2.34 5.53 -35.22
N PRO A 71 2.74 4.52 -34.43
CA PRO A 71 1.93 3.34 -34.21
C PRO A 71 0.65 3.60 -33.40
N ASN A 72 -0.22 2.58 -33.31
CA ASN A 72 -1.51 2.69 -32.58
C ASN A 72 -1.35 2.74 -31.05
N ALA A 73 -0.25 2.22 -30.51
CA ALA A 73 0.11 2.32 -29.10
C ALA A 73 1.48 3.01 -28.99
N VAL A 74 1.48 4.19 -28.37
CA VAL A 74 2.66 5.05 -28.21
C VAL A 74 2.70 5.52 -26.77
N PRO A 75 3.76 5.20 -26.01
CA PRO A 75 3.84 5.56 -24.60
C PRO A 75 3.82 7.09 -24.46
N HIS A 76 3.27 7.56 -23.35
CA HIS A 76 3.09 8.98 -23.03
C HIS A 76 2.16 9.75 -23.99
N LEU A 77 1.52 9.09 -24.97
CA LEU A 77 0.58 9.71 -25.90
C LEU A 77 -0.76 8.97 -25.88
N GLY A 78 -1.80 9.66 -25.41
CA GLY A 78 -3.18 9.18 -25.40
C GLY A 78 -3.80 9.14 -26.79
N ALA A 79 -4.84 8.32 -26.97
CA ALA A 79 -5.57 8.20 -28.23
C ALA A 79 -6.27 9.50 -28.67
N ASP A 80 -6.55 10.40 -27.72
CA ASP A 80 -7.09 11.74 -27.96
C ASP A 80 -6.00 12.79 -28.28
N GLY A 81 -4.73 12.37 -28.32
CA GLY A 81 -3.55 13.20 -28.49
C GLY A 81 -2.97 13.76 -27.19
N GLY A 82 -3.52 13.43 -26.02
CA GLY A 82 -3.03 13.91 -24.73
C GLY A 82 -1.60 13.44 -24.44
N LEU A 83 -0.69 14.37 -24.15
CA LEU A 83 0.73 14.09 -23.94
C LEU A 83 1.07 14.09 -22.44
N CYS A 84 1.56 12.96 -21.93
CA CYS A 84 2.12 12.84 -20.58
C CYS A 84 3.62 13.17 -20.62
N TYR A 85 4.00 14.38 -20.23
CA TYR A 85 5.42 14.79 -20.25
C TYR A 85 6.05 14.88 -18.86
N LEU A 86 5.21 14.86 -17.83
CA LEU A 86 5.53 14.85 -16.40
C LEU A 86 4.45 14.09 -15.66
N ALA A 87 4.85 13.30 -14.66
CA ALA A 87 3.92 12.62 -13.79
C ALA A 87 3.29 13.61 -12.79
N LYS A 88 1.96 13.61 -12.68
CA LYS A 88 1.26 14.48 -11.74
C LYS A 88 1.76 14.20 -10.31
N GLY A 89 2.19 15.25 -9.61
CA GLY A 89 2.70 15.17 -8.23
C GLY A 89 4.19 14.87 -8.10
N THR A 90 4.94 14.64 -9.19
CA THR A 90 6.42 14.54 -9.12
C THR A 90 7.13 15.89 -9.27
N VAL A 91 6.39 16.92 -9.69
CA VAL A 91 6.86 18.30 -9.83
C VAL A 91 5.94 19.21 -9.04
N VAL A 92 6.54 20.16 -8.33
CA VAL A 92 5.82 21.23 -7.62
C VAL A 92 5.84 22.46 -8.49
N MET A 93 4.66 22.99 -8.81
CA MET A 93 4.54 24.25 -9.51
C MET A 93 4.83 25.42 -8.54
N ASP A 94 5.77 26.27 -8.91
CA ASP A 94 6.05 27.58 -8.35
C ASP A 94 5.07 28.57 -8.97
N ILE A 95 3.96 28.74 -8.27
CA ILE A 95 2.92 29.70 -8.62
C ILE A 95 3.41 31.16 -8.61
N TYR A 96 4.63 31.43 -8.13
CA TYR A 96 5.27 32.77 -8.18
C TYR A 96 6.16 32.97 -9.42
N ASP A 97 6.42 31.93 -10.21
CA ASP A 97 7.03 32.01 -11.55
C ASP A 97 6.18 31.25 -12.60
N PRO A 98 4.91 31.64 -12.81
CA PRO A 98 4.02 30.91 -13.71
C PRO A 98 4.50 30.98 -15.17
N VAL A 99 5.24 32.03 -15.54
CA VAL A 99 5.82 32.18 -16.89
C VAL A 99 6.95 31.16 -17.10
N GLY A 100 7.99 31.20 -16.27
CA GLY A 100 9.16 30.32 -16.42
C GLY A 100 8.76 28.86 -16.36
N GLN A 101 7.83 28.51 -15.46
CA GLN A 101 7.38 27.13 -15.32
C GLN A 101 6.48 26.62 -16.43
N SER A 102 5.54 27.43 -16.91
CA SER A 102 4.68 27.02 -18.02
C SER A 102 5.50 26.81 -19.30
N LEU A 103 6.51 27.65 -19.53
CA LEU A 103 7.47 27.47 -20.62
C LEU A 103 8.36 26.24 -20.43
N ALA A 104 8.84 25.98 -19.21
CA ALA A 104 9.61 24.77 -18.92
C ALA A 104 8.77 23.49 -19.15
N CYS A 105 7.48 23.51 -18.79
CA CYS A 105 6.54 22.43 -19.09
C CYS A 105 6.40 22.21 -20.59
N LEU A 106 6.25 23.30 -21.37
CA LEU A 106 6.19 23.23 -22.83
C LEU A 106 7.48 22.65 -23.43
N GLN A 107 8.65 23.07 -22.95
CA GLN A 107 9.94 22.54 -23.38
C GLN A 107 10.08 21.04 -23.05
N ARG A 108 9.66 20.63 -21.85
CA ARG A 108 9.67 19.22 -21.45
C ARG A 108 8.74 18.39 -22.34
N ALA A 109 7.56 18.89 -22.64
CA ALA A 109 6.62 18.27 -23.57
C ALA A 109 7.21 18.11 -24.98
N ALA A 110 7.88 19.14 -25.49
CA ALA A 110 8.57 19.07 -26.77
C ALA A 110 9.70 18.01 -26.78
N ALA A 111 10.44 17.88 -25.67
CA ALA A 111 11.47 16.86 -25.52
C ALA A 111 10.89 15.43 -25.54
N VAL A 112 9.82 15.19 -24.78
CA VAL A 112 9.13 13.88 -24.76
C VAL A 112 8.54 13.55 -26.12
N LEU A 113 7.91 14.51 -26.81
CA LEU A 113 7.45 14.33 -28.19
C LEU A 113 8.60 13.95 -29.14
N GLY A 114 9.78 14.57 -28.97
CA GLY A 114 10.97 14.22 -29.74
C GLY A 114 11.43 12.78 -29.54
N GLN A 115 11.38 12.28 -28.30
CA GLN A 115 11.70 10.89 -27.97
C GLN A 115 10.67 9.91 -28.55
N ILE A 116 9.37 10.26 -28.50
CA ILE A 116 8.27 9.52 -29.12
C ILE A 116 8.52 9.35 -30.61
N LEU A 117 8.79 10.46 -31.32
CA LEU A 117 8.96 10.45 -32.78
C LEU A 117 10.19 9.65 -33.24
N LYS A 118 11.21 9.52 -32.38
CA LYS A 118 12.40 8.70 -32.63
C LYS A 118 12.24 7.24 -32.21
N GLY A 119 11.16 6.89 -31.50
CA GLY A 119 10.94 5.55 -30.96
C GLY A 119 11.89 5.18 -29.80
N GLU A 120 12.43 6.17 -29.08
CA GLU A 120 13.44 5.95 -28.03
C GLU A 120 12.86 5.44 -26.70
N ILE A 121 11.54 5.58 -26.50
CA ILE A 121 10.87 5.30 -25.21
C ILE A 121 9.85 4.15 -25.28
N VAL A 122 9.95 3.27 -26.29
CA VAL A 122 9.01 2.14 -26.49
C VAL A 122 8.95 1.19 -25.28
N GLU A 123 10.02 1.10 -24.50
CA GLU A 123 10.05 0.26 -23.29
C GLU A 123 9.10 0.75 -22.18
N ASP A 124 8.75 2.03 -22.14
CA ASP A 124 7.83 2.62 -21.16
C ASP A 124 6.39 2.08 -21.33
N LEU A 125 6.05 1.51 -22.49
CA LEU A 125 4.78 0.83 -22.73
C LEU A 125 4.51 -0.32 -21.74
N ALA A 126 5.55 -0.93 -21.17
CA ALA A 126 5.39 -1.93 -20.14
C ALA A 126 4.87 -1.33 -18.83
N GLU A 127 5.31 -0.13 -18.47
CA GLU A 127 4.87 0.58 -17.27
C GLU A 127 3.47 1.18 -17.46
N GLU A 128 3.17 1.66 -18.66
CA GLU A 128 1.88 2.23 -19.04
C GLU A 128 0.84 1.20 -19.50
N PHE A 129 1.13 -0.10 -19.39
CA PHE A 129 0.27 -1.15 -19.93
C PHE A 129 -1.22 -0.98 -19.58
N PHE A 130 -1.52 -0.62 -18.32
CA PHE A 130 -2.91 -0.43 -17.87
C PHE A 130 -3.62 0.77 -18.50
N ALA A 131 -2.90 1.78 -19.00
CA ALA A 131 -3.49 2.88 -19.77
C ALA A 131 -4.13 2.37 -21.07
N TYR A 132 -3.61 1.26 -21.61
CA TYR A 132 -4.09 0.60 -22.83
C TYR A 132 -4.85 -0.71 -22.54
N TRP A 133 -5.10 -1.05 -21.27
CA TRP A 133 -5.76 -2.29 -20.85
C TRP A 133 -6.94 -2.01 -19.92
N ASN A 134 -7.91 -1.24 -20.41
CA ASN A 134 -9.12 -0.93 -19.65
C ASN A 134 -10.23 -1.95 -19.94
N GLY A 135 -10.84 -2.46 -18.88
CA GLY A 135 -11.93 -3.42 -19.00
C GLY A 135 -12.68 -3.64 -17.70
N TRP A 136 -13.40 -4.76 -17.61
CA TRP A 136 -14.23 -5.07 -16.46
C TRP A 136 -13.42 -5.15 -15.18
N LEU A 137 -13.93 -4.63 -14.06
CA LEU A 137 -13.21 -4.65 -12.78
C LEU A 137 -13.22 -6.05 -12.17
N CYS A 138 -12.04 -6.54 -11.81
CA CYS A 138 -11.87 -7.78 -11.06
C CYS A 138 -10.93 -7.55 -9.87
N PHE A 139 -11.38 -7.95 -8.70
CA PHE A 139 -10.61 -7.86 -7.47
C PHE A 139 -9.90 -9.17 -7.19
N VAL A 140 -8.66 -9.09 -6.72
CA VAL A 140 -7.81 -10.24 -6.39
C VAL A 140 -7.48 -10.20 -4.91
N ASP A 141 -7.96 -11.20 -4.17
CA ASP A 141 -7.67 -11.47 -2.77
C ASP A 141 -6.93 -12.81 -2.67
N MET A 142 -5.67 -12.87 -3.14
CA MET A 142 -4.82 -14.06 -3.07
C MET A 142 -3.53 -13.79 -2.29
N GLN A 143 -3.25 -14.63 -1.31
CA GLN A 143 -2.02 -14.62 -0.51
C GLN A 143 -1.02 -15.68 -1.01
N GLY A 144 -1.51 -16.78 -1.57
CA GLY A 144 -0.72 -17.89 -2.13
C GLY A 144 -0.18 -17.61 -3.53
N GLU A 145 0.74 -18.48 -3.98
CA GLU A 145 1.36 -18.43 -5.31
C GLU A 145 0.86 -19.56 -6.23
N ASP A 146 -0.21 -20.25 -5.82
CA ASP A 146 -0.75 -21.40 -6.54
C ASP A 146 -1.26 -21.00 -7.93
N LEU A 147 -0.82 -21.74 -8.95
CA LEU A 147 -1.23 -21.55 -10.34
C LEU A 147 -2.32 -22.54 -10.73
N GLY A 148 -3.03 -22.26 -11.82
CA GLY A 148 -4.13 -23.09 -12.31
C GLY A 148 -5.48 -22.58 -11.83
N TRP A 149 -6.41 -23.50 -11.57
CA TRP A 149 -7.79 -23.16 -11.21
C TRP A 149 -7.86 -22.37 -9.90
N GLN A 150 -8.69 -21.32 -9.86
CA GLN A 150 -8.91 -20.46 -8.70
C GLN A 150 -10.40 -20.31 -8.42
N ASN A 151 -10.75 -20.06 -7.16
CA ASN A 151 -12.11 -19.67 -6.79
C ASN A 151 -12.37 -18.23 -7.22
N CYS A 152 -13.58 -17.99 -7.73
CA CYS A 152 -14.04 -16.65 -8.07
C CYS A 152 -15.46 -16.46 -7.56
N ILE A 153 -15.60 -15.53 -6.63
CA ILE A 153 -16.87 -15.11 -6.04
C ILE A 153 -17.43 -13.97 -6.90
N VAL A 154 -18.74 -14.00 -7.15
CA VAL A 154 -19.45 -12.88 -7.74
C VAL A 154 -20.27 -12.17 -6.66
N ALA A 155 -20.05 -10.87 -6.49
CA ALA A 155 -20.81 -10.05 -5.54
C ALA A 155 -21.50 -8.88 -6.24
N GLN A 156 -22.65 -8.47 -5.72
CA GLN A 156 -23.40 -7.31 -6.21
C GLN A 156 -22.97 -6.05 -5.47
N ALA A 157 -22.50 -5.06 -6.23
CA ALA A 157 -22.18 -3.72 -5.75
C ALA A 157 -23.08 -2.70 -6.46
N ASN A 158 -24.04 -2.13 -5.75
CA ASN A 158 -25.00 -1.15 -6.29
C ASN A 158 -25.71 -1.61 -7.59
N GLY A 159 -26.02 -2.90 -7.69
CA GLY A 159 -26.66 -3.52 -8.85
C GLY A 159 -25.73 -3.96 -9.98
N ASN A 160 -24.41 -3.74 -9.85
CA ASN A 160 -23.41 -4.20 -10.81
C ASN A 160 -22.64 -5.43 -10.27
N PRO A 161 -22.44 -6.50 -11.06
CA PRO A 161 -21.70 -7.66 -10.63
C PRO A 161 -20.19 -7.40 -10.65
N LEU A 162 -19.51 -7.62 -9.53
CA LEU A 162 -18.05 -7.57 -9.43
C LEU A 162 -17.49 -8.98 -9.19
N TRP A 163 -16.29 -9.22 -9.73
CA TRP A 163 -15.61 -10.52 -9.63
C TRP A 163 -14.48 -10.45 -8.61
N PHE A 164 -14.42 -11.43 -7.71
CA PHE A 164 -13.43 -11.52 -6.63
C PHE A 164 -12.74 -12.88 -6.69
N ILE A 165 -11.48 -12.88 -7.11
CA ILE A 165 -10.65 -14.09 -7.15
C ILE A 165 -10.03 -14.27 -5.79
N THR A 166 -10.13 -15.48 -5.25
CA THR A 166 -9.71 -15.75 -3.88
C THR A 166 -9.09 -17.12 -3.68
N ASP A 167 -8.14 -17.20 -2.75
CA ASP A 167 -7.62 -18.45 -2.18
C ASP A 167 -8.24 -18.79 -0.81
N ASN A 168 -9.13 -17.93 -0.30
CA ASN A 168 -9.81 -18.11 0.98
C ASN A 168 -11.17 -17.39 0.96
N GLU A 169 -12.25 -18.16 0.74
CA GLU A 169 -13.60 -17.62 0.59
C GLU A 169 -14.10 -16.90 1.85
N ASP A 170 -13.78 -17.41 3.05
CA ASP A 170 -14.19 -16.79 4.32
C ASP A 170 -13.57 -15.40 4.48
N ARG A 171 -12.26 -15.26 4.21
CA ARG A 171 -11.55 -13.98 4.26
C ARG A 171 -12.15 -12.97 3.30
N THR A 172 -12.35 -13.36 2.04
CA THR A 172 -12.90 -12.47 1.02
C THR A 172 -14.34 -12.10 1.35
N THR A 173 -15.16 -13.06 1.79
CA THR A 173 -16.55 -12.81 2.20
C THR A 173 -16.64 -11.82 3.36
N ARG A 174 -15.76 -11.93 4.37
CA ARG A 174 -15.65 -10.92 5.44
C ARG A 174 -15.36 -9.51 4.90
N LYS A 175 -14.45 -9.38 3.92
CA LYS A 175 -14.16 -8.09 3.26
C LYS A 175 -15.38 -7.58 2.49
N LEU A 176 -16.06 -8.44 1.74
CA LEU A 176 -17.25 -8.07 0.97
C LEU A 176 -18.39 -7.57 1.87
N HIS A 177 -18.64 -8.25 3.00
CA HIS A 177 -19.61 -7.80 3.99
C HIS A 177 -19.26 -6.44 4.58
N SER A 178 -17.97 -6.16 4.82
CA SER A 178 -17.53 -4.84 5.31
C SER A 178 -17.79 -3.70 4.30
N LEU A 179 -17.88 -4.02 3.01
CA LEU A 179 -18.25 -3.09 1.93
C LEU A 179 -19.77 -2.99 1.73
N GLY A 180 -20.56 -3.79 2.45
CA GLY A 180 -22.00 -3.91 2.25
C GLY A 180 -22.39 -4.67 0.98
N TYR A 181 -21.48 -5.44 0.37
CA TYR A 181 -21.76 -6.19 -0.85
C TYR A 181 -22.42 -7.52 -0.54
N GLN A 182 -23.33 -7.94 -1.41
CA GLN A 182 -24.04 -9.22 -1.30
C GLN A 182 -23.36 -10.25 -2.20
N VAL A 183 -22.86 -11.33 -1.58
CA VAL A 183 -22.33 -12.50 -2.28
C VAL A 183 -23.47 -13.24 -2.97
N THR A 184 -23.22 -13.70 -4.20
CA THR A 184 -24.19 -14.48 -4.99
C THR A 184 -23.72 -15.92 -5.13
N ASP A 185 -24.65 -16.83 -5.48
CA ASP A 185 -24.32 -18.23 -5.77
C ASP A 185 -23.60 -18.43 -7.13
N LYS A 186 -23.33 -17.34 -7.86
CA LYS A 186 -22.66 -17.38 -9.16
C LYS A 186 -21.15 -17.44 -8.96
N THR A 187 -20.51 -18.30 -9.76
CA THR A 187 -19.05 -18.37 -9.87
C THR A 187 -18.61 -18.21 -11.32
N VAL A 188 -17.36 -17.78 -11.51
CA VAL A 188 -16.71 -17.68 -12.82
C VAL A 188 -15.58 -18.69 -12.85
N LEU A 189 -15.50 -19.48 -13.92
CA LEU A 189 -14.40 -20.41 -14.11
C LEU A 189 -13.11 -19.60 -14.32
N THR A 190 -12.22 -19.64 -13.33
CA THR A 190 -11.04 -18.77 -13.31
C THR A 190 -9.76 -19.57 -13.27
N TYR A 191 -8.78 -19.13 -14.06
CA TYR A 191 -7.42 -19.68 -14.04
C TYR A 191 -6.38 -18.59 -13.86
N ARG A 192 -5.40 -18.88 -13.02
CA ARG A 192 -4.19 -18.09 -12.83
C ARG A 192 -3.03 -18.74 -13.58
N VAL A 193 -2.38 -17.97 -14.43
CA VAL A 193 -1.18 -18.38 -15.16
C VAL A 193 -0.05 -17.39 -14.89
N LYS A 194 1.18 -17.83 -15.10
CA LYS A 194 2.38 -17.03 -14.85
C LYS A 194 3.20 -16.91 -16.13
N THR A 195 3.72 -15.73 -16.37
CA THR A 195 4.69 -15.40 -17.41
C THR A 195 5.94 -14.79 -16.76
N THR A 196 7.10 -14.97 -17.40
CA THR A 196 8.33 -14.27 -17.01
C THR A 196 8.53 -12.97 -17.79
N ALA A 197 7.70 -12.72 -18.81
CA ALA A 197 7.77 -11.52 -19.63
C ALA A 197 6.88 -10.40 -19.07
N GLN A 198 7.30 -9.15 -19.27
CA GLN A 198 6.48 -7.99 -18.97
C GLN A 198 5.46 -7.77 -20.09
N PRO A 199 4.19 -7.47 -19.77
CA PRO A 199 3.18 -7.21 -20.80
C PRO A 199 3.52 -5.92 -21.53
N ARG A 200 3.41 -5.93 -22.85
CA ARG A 200 3.60 -4.75 -23.71
C ARG A 200 2.52 -4.73 -24.79
N PRO A 201 1.75 -3.63 -24.95
CA PRO A 201 0.84 -3.46 -26.07
C PRO A 201 1.55 -3.65 -27.40
N LEU A 202 0.86 -4.25 -28.37
CA LEU A 202 1.35 -4.29 -29.74
C LEU A 202 1.10 -2.95 -30.43
N THR A 203 2.09 -2.50 -31.19
CA THR A 203 2.03 -1.25 -31.95
C THR A 203 1.09 -1.31 -33.16
N SER A 204 0.70 -2.52 -33.59
CA SER A 204 -0.16 -2.78 -34.74
C SER A 204 -1.64 -2.90 -34.38
N HIS A 205 -2.05 -4.02 -33.76
CA HIS A 205 -3.45 -4.32 -33.39
C HIS A 205 -3.59 -4.37 -31.88
N TRP A 206 -4.32 -3.41 -31.30
CA TRP A 206 -4.53 -3.28 -29.86
C TRP A 206 -5.82 -2.50 -29.52
N PRO A 207 -6.58 -2.89 -28.48
CA PRO A 207 -6.43 -4.09 -27.66
C PRO A 207 -6.83 -5.38 -28.40
N PRO A 208 -6.42 -6.57 -27.92
CA PRO A 208 -6.84 -7.84 -28.48
C PRO A 208 -8.36 -8.04 -28.35
N GLU A 209 -9.04 -8.46 -29.43
CA GLU A 209 -10.50 -8.65 -29.44
C GLU A 209 -10.91 -10.12 -29.45
N THR A 210 -10.01 -11.00 -29.87
CA THR A 210 -10.24 -12.44 -29.98
C THR A 210 -9.18 -13.26 -29.26
N VAL A 211 -9.47 -14.54 -29.01
CA VAL A 211 -8.50 -15.49 -28.49
C VAL A 211 -7.31 -15.62 -29.43
N ALA A 212 -7.51 -15.55 -30.75
CA ALA A 212 -6.41 -15.52 -31.71
C ALA A 212 -5.45 -14.36 -31.46
N ASP A 213 -5.98 -13.15 -31.23
CA ASP A 213 -5.19 -11.95 -30.96
C ASP A 213 -4.39 -12.09 -29.67
N ILE A 214 -5.03 -12.57 -28.60
CA ILE A 214 -4.36 -12.84 -27.31
C ILE A 214 -3.25 -13.87 -27.49
N LEU A 215 -3.49 -14.97 -28.20
CA LEU A 215 -2.50 -16.02 -28.39
C LEU A 215 -1.35 -15.57 -29.29
N ALA A 216 -1.62 -14.74 -30.31
CA ALA A 216 -0.60 -14.13 -31.15
C ALA A 216 0.26 -13.17 -30.33
N TRP A 217 -0.35 -12.28 -29.55
CA TRP A 217 0.34 -11.38 -28.64
C TRP A 217 1.18 -12.12 -27.60
N GLN A 218 0.60 -13.09 -26.89
CA GLN A 218 1.33 -13.85 -25.87
C GLN A 218 2.45 -14.70 -26.47
N SER A 219 2.40 -15.03 -27.77
CA SER A 219 3.49 -15.73 -28.45
C SER A 219 4.74 -14.85 -28.64
N THR A 220 4.59 -13.53 -28.72
CA THR A 220 5.74 -12.60 -28.80
C THR A 220 6.39 -12.38 -27.43
N LEU A 221 5.67 -12.65 -26.34
CA LEU A 221 6.13 -12.47 -24.97
C LEU A 221 6.66 -13.77 -24.34
N ASP A 222 5.83 -14.80 -24.28
CA ASP A 222 6.15 -16.10 -23.66
C ASP A 222 5.30 -17.23 -24.26
N SER A 223 5.93 -18.04 -25.11
CA SER A 223 5.30 -19.20 -25.75
C SER A 223 4.72 -20.24 -24.76
N ARG A 224 5.28 -20.37 -23.56
CA ARG A 224 4.76 -21.27 -22.52
C ARG A 224 3.49 -20.71 -21.90
N CYS A 225 3.46 -19.40 -21.61
CA CYS A 225 2.26 -18.70 -21.15
C CYS A 225 1.14 -18.84 -22.17
N ARG A 226 1.42 -18.53 -23.45
CA ARG A 226 0.50 -18.73 -24.58
C ARG A 226 -0.11 -20.14 -24.60
N ARG A 227 0.72 -21.18 -24.47
CA ARG A 227 0.25 -22.57 -24.49
C ARG A 227 -0.71 -22.85 -23.33
N LYS A 228 -0.34 -22.42 -22.11
CA LYS A 228 -1.20 -22.58 -20.92
C LYS A 228 -2.53 -21.85 -21.08
N ILE A 229 -2.52 -20.62 -21.59
CA ILE A 229 -3.75 -19.86 -21.88
C ILE A 229 -4.66 -20.66 -22.80
N HIS A 230 -4.11 -21.15 -23.92
CA HIS A 230 -4.89 -21.92 -24.89
C HIS A 230 -5.48 -23.20 -24.29
N GLU A 231 -4.69 -23.92 -23.48
CA GLU A 231 -5.16 -25.11 -22.74
C GLU A 231 -6.34 -24.77 -21.81
N ARG A 232 -6.29 -23.65 -21.08
CA ARG A 232 -7.36 -23.23 -20.16
C ARG A 232 -8.63 -22.76 -20.86
N VAL A 233 -8.50 -22.09 -22.02
CA VAL A 233 -9.67 -21.75 -22.86
C VAL A 233 -10.37 -23.01 -23.34
N LYS A 234 -9.61 -24.00 -23.84
CA LYS A 234 -10.18 -25.29 -24.26
C LYS A 234 -10.80 -26.06 -23.11
N GLU A 235 -10.16 -26.05 -21.95
CA GLU A 235 -10.72 -26.66 -20.74
C GLU A 235 -12.09 -26.05 -20.40
N GLY A 236 -12.22 -24.72 -20.46
CA GLY A 236 -13.49 -24.02 -20.25
C GLY A 236 -14.59 -24.42 -21.24
N GLN A 237 -14.26 -24.53 -22.54
CA GLN A 237 -15.20 -25.03 -23.55
C GLN A 237 -15.62 -26.49 -23.28
N SER A 238 -14.66 -27.36 -22.94
CA SER A 238 -14.94 -28.78 -22.66
C SER A 238 -15.87 -28.98 -21.47
N LYS A 239 -15.77 -28.10 -20.46
CA LYS A 239 -16.64 -28.07 -19.28
C LYS A 239 -18.00 -27.41 -19.54
N LYS A 240 -18.26 -26.94 -20.77
CA LYS A 240 -19.47 -26.19 -21.15
C LYS A 240 -19.76 -25.00 -20.22
N ALA A 241 -18.69 -24.33 -19.74
CA ALA A 241 -18.84 -23.11 -18.94
C ALA A 241 -19.45 -21.98 -19.79
N ASN A 242 -19.96 -20.93 -19.17
CA ASN A 242 -20.45 -19.72 -19.90
C ASN A 242 -19.29 -18.80 -20.35
N GLY A 243 -18.12 -18.97 -19.75
CA GLY A 243 -16.91 -18.23 -20.07
C GLY A 243 -15.76 -18.70 -19.19
N VAL A 244 -14.57 -18.15 -19.43
CA VAL A 244 -13.39 -18.39 -18.60
C VAL A 244 -12.68 -17.06 -18.34
N LEU A 245 -12.32 -16.80 -17.08
CA LEU A 245 -11.49 -15.68 -16.68
C LEU A 245 -10.05 -16.17 -16.56
N ILE A 246 -9.12 -15.48 -17.22
CA ILE A 246 -7.71 -15.79 -17.17
C ILE A 246 -6.98 -14.61 -16.56
N ILE A 247 -6.30 -14.85 -15.44
CA ILE A 247 -5.39 -13.91 -14.79
C ILE A 247 -3.96 -14.32 -15.09
N ILE A 248 -3.17 -13.37 -15.54
CA ILE A 248 -1.77 -13.54 -15.87
C ILE A 248 -0.92 -12.75 -14.88
N GLU A 249 -0.04 -13.45 -14.19
CA GLU A 249 1.01 -12.85 -13.36
C GLU A 249 2.27 -12.63 -14.15
N SER A 250 2.68 -11.37 -14.22
CA SER A 250 3.96 -10.93 -14.77
C SER A 250 4.87 -10.37 -13.67
N PRO A 251 6.16 -10.14 -13.95
CA PRO A 251 7.09 -9.58 -12.97
C PRO A 251 6.69 -8.21 -12.40
N LEU A 252 6.05 -7.35 -13.21
CA LEU A 252 5.69 -5.98 -12.79
C LEU A 252 4.26 -5.85 -12.30
N MET A 253 3.34 -6.64 -12.88
CA MET A 253 1.91 -6.45 -12.66
C MET A 253 1.09 -7.71 -12.93
N THR A 254 -0.16 -7.67 -12.51
CA THR A 254 -1.15 -8.72 -12.77
C THR A 254 -2.22 -8.15 -13.69
N TYR A 255 -2.51 -8.84 -14.79
CA TYR A 255 -3.53 -8.43 -15.74
C TYR A 255 -4.41 -9.63 -16.10
N GLY A 256 -5.58 -9.39 -16.68
CA GLY A 256 -6.46 -10.48 -17.05
C GLY A 256 -7.38 -10.15 -18.21
N PHE A 257 -8.06 -11.18 -18.69
CA PHE A 257 -9.13 -11.07 -19.66
C PHE A 257 -10.13 -12.22 -19.44
N ALA A 258 -11.38 -11.98 -19.82
CA ALA A 258 -12.41 -13.00 -19.88
C ALA A 258 -12.65 -13.42 -21.33
N VAL A 259 -12.88 -14.70 -21.55
CA VAL A 259 -13.38 -15.25 -22.82
C VAL A 259 -14.83 -15.66 -22.58
N LEU A 260 -15.74 -15.15 -23.40
CA LEU A 260 -17.17 -15.50 -23.32
C LEU A 260 -17.47 -16.62 -24.32
N PHE A 261 -18.16 -17.66 -23.87
CA PHE A 261 -18.56 -18.76 -24.73
C PHE A 261 -20.00 -18.53 -25.20
N ASP A 262 -20.17 -18.33 -26.51
CA ASP A 262 -21.49 -18.24 -27.12
C ASP A 262 -22.05 -19.64 -27.36
N HIS A 263 -23.02 -20.05 -26.54
CA HIS A 263 -23.70 -21.33 -26.68
C HIS A 263 -24.88 -21.29 -27.67
N GLN A 264 -25.23 -20.13 -28.24
CA GLN A 264 -26.36 -20.02 -29.18
C GLN A 264 -26.00 -20.48 -30.60
N VAL A 265 -24.72 -20.63 -30.92
CA VAL A 265 -24.28 -21.11 -32.23
C VAL A 265 -23.97 -22.61 -32.15
N SER A 266 -25.01 -23.43 -32.03
CA SER A 266 -24.96 -24.85 -32.41
C SER A 266 -24.84 -24.95 -33.94
N GLN A 267 -23.71 -24.53 -34.50
CA GLN A 267 -23.39 -24.84 -35.88
C GLN A 267 -22.95 -26.31 -35.95
N LYS A 268 -23.79 -27.12 -36.59
CA LYS A 268 -23.39 -28.39 -37.21
C LYS A 268 -22.24 -28.12 -38.18
N THR A 269 -21.01 -28.06 -37.69
CA THR A 269 -19.83 -27.94 -38.53
C THR A 269 -19.56 -29.32 -39.14
N LYS A 270 -19.65 -29.40 -40.47
CA LYS A 270 -19.25 -30.59 -41.23
C LYS A 270 -17.80 -30.93 -40.89
N LEU A 271 -17.48 -32.23 -40.83
CA LEU A 271 -16.18 -32.82 -40.48
C LEU A 271 -14.94 -32.32 -41.27
N ALA A 272 -15.09 -31.36 -42.18
CA ALA A 272 -14.04 -30.87 -43.07
C ALA A 272 -13.33 -29.58 -42.58
N ASP A 273 -13.89 -28.81 -41.63
CA ASP A 273 -13.23 -27.59 -41.09
C ASP A 273 -12.67 -27.85 -39.69
N ARG A 274 -11.51 -28.50 -39.63
CA ARG A 274 -10.71 -28.68 -38.39
C ARG A 274 -9.95 -27.40 -37.99
N ARG A 275 -10.54 -26.21 -38.15
CA ARG A 275 -9.99 -25.01 -37.52
C ARG A 275 -10.45 -24.98 -36.08
N ASP A 276 -9.50 -24.78 -35.17
CA ASP A 276 -9.75 -24.71 -33.74
C ASP A 276 -10.71 -23.54 -33.45
N SER A 277 -11.97 -23.85 -33.13
CA SER A 277 -13.06 -22.87 -33.01
C SER A 277 -12.86 -21.89 -31.85
N SER A 278 -11.94 -22.20 -30.93
CA SER A 278 -11.58 -21.32 -29.82
C SER A 278 -10.98 -19.99 -30.27
N PHE A 279 -10.31 -19.95 -31.42
CA PHE A 279 -9.58 -18.77 -31.91
C PHE A 279 -10.50 -17.57 -32.21
N GLY A 280 -11.73 -17.82 -32.66
CA GLY A 280 -12.70 -16.78 -33.00
C GLY A 280 -13.53 -16.27 -31.81
N LEU A 281 -13.31 -16.79 -30.61
CA LEU A 281 -14.05 -16.37 -29.42
C LEU A 281 -13.66 -14.95 -29.02
N LYS A 282 -14.65 -14.15 -28.65
CA LYS A 282 -14.46 -12.78 -28.17
C LYS A 282 -13.81 -12.77 -26.80
N VAL A 283 -12.89 -11.83 -26.62
CA VAL A 283 -12.23 -11.57 -25.33
C VAL A 283 -12.63 -10.19 -24.83
N MET A 284 -12.67 -10.06 -23.51
CA MET A 284 -12.91 -8.82 -22.81
C MET A 284 -11.76 -8.58 -21.86
N PRO A 285 -10.99 -7.48 -22.00
CA PRO A 285 -9.98 -7.09 -21.02
C PRO A 285 -10.58 -6.97 -19.62
N VAL A 286 -9.75 -7.25 -18.61
CA VAL A 286 -10.12 -7.15 -17.19
C VAL A 286 -9.08 -6.33 -16.45
N SER A 287 -9.56 -5.31 -15.77
CA SER A 287 -8.77 -4.43 -14.90
C SER A 287 -8.66 -5.07 -13.51
N VAL A 288 -7.45 -5.47 -13.13
CA VAL A 288 -7.18 -6.21 -11.90
C VAL A 288 -6.86 -5.25 -10.75
N ILE A 289 -7.60 -5.35 -9.66
CA ILE A 289 -7.39 -4.58 -8.43
C ILE A 289 -7.03 -5.53 -7.29
N ARG A 290 -5.86 -5.36 -6.68
CA ARG A 290 -5.43 -6.22 -5.57
C ARG A 290 -5.96 -5.72 -4.23
N ILE A 291 -6.56 -6.62 -3.47
CA ILE A 291 -7.11 -6.40 -2.13
C ILE A 291 -6.60 -7.41 -1.10
N ASP A 292 -5.65 -8.28 -1.49
CA ASP A 292 -5.01 -9.21 -0.58
C ASP A 292 -4.13 -8.50 0.46
N ASP A 293 -4.09 -9.02 1.68
CA ASP A 293 -3.50 -8.29 2.81
C ASP A 293 -1.97 -8.17 2.67
N ARG A 294 -1.31 -9.13 1.99
CA ARG A 294 0.13 -9.05 1.70
C ARG A 294 0.43 -7.85 0.82
N TYR A 295 -0.32 -7.68 -0.27
CA TYR A 295 -0.18 -6.52 -1.15
C TYR A 295 -0.40 -5.21 -0.40
N LEU A 296 -1.50 -5.10 0.34
CA LEU A 296 -1.89 -3.87 1.02
C LEU A 296 -0.83 -3.43 2.03
N ALA A 297 -0.25 -4.38 2.78
CA ALA A 297 0.84 -4.11 3.70
C ALA A 297 2.15 -3.72 2.97
N GLN A 298 2.50 -4.41 1.88
CA GLN A 298 3.79 -4.23 1.22
C GLN A 298 3.84 -3.01 0.28
N ARG A 299 2.71 -2.61 -0.32
CA ARG A 299 2.63 -1.52 -1.31
C ARG A 299 3.21 -0.20 -0.78
N ASN A 300 3.09 0.07 0.51
CA ASN A 300 3.54 1.33 1.12
C ASN A 300 5.02 1.30 1.58
N ILE A 301 5.65 0.13 1.58
CA ILE A 301 7.07 -0.06 1.95
C ILE A 301 7.75 -0.97 0.91
N PRO A 302 7.79 -0.55 -0.37
CA PRO A 302 8.36 -1.37 -1.43
C PRO A 302 9.82 -1.70 -1.09
N LYS A 303 10.21 -2.98 -1.24
CA LYS A 303 11.53 -3.57 -0.90
C LYS A 303 11.76 -3.92 0.57
N SER A 304 10.84 -3.59 1.46
CA SER A 304 10.89 -4.05 2.86
C SER A 304 10.05 -5.30 3.08
N ARG A 305 10.47 -6.14 4.03
CA ARG A 305 9.66 -7.22 4.58
C ARG A 305 8.57 -6.65 5.48
N THR A 306 7.42 -7.30 5.45
CA THR A 306 6.25 -7.01 6.30
C THR A 306 6.21 -7.99 7.48
N LEU A 307 5.32 -7.75 8.44
CA LEU A 307 5.05 -8.65 9.57
C LEU A 307 4.19 -9.87 9.20
N ALA A 308 3.94 -10.10 7.90
CA ALA A 308 3.18 -11.22 7.40
C ALA A 308 3.80 -12.56 7.82
N GLY A 309 2.96 -13.52 8.21
CA GLY A 309 3.38 -14.85 8.66
C GLY A 309 4.00 -14.89 10.06
N LYS A 310 4.08 -13.77 10.79
CA LYS A 310 4.64 -13.72 12.15
C LYS A 310 3.60 -13.92 13.24
N ARG A 311 4.03 -14.58 14.32
CA ARG A 311 3.28 -14.70 15.58
C ARG A 311 3.78 -13.66 16.57
N ILE A 312 2.96 -12.63 16.77
CA ILE A 312 3.29 -11.47 17.60
C ILE A 312 2.32 -11.43 18.77
N ALA A 313 2.84 -11.19 19.97
CA ALA A 313 2.02 -10.85 21.13
C ALA A 313 2.29 -9.41 21.56
N LEU A 314 1.24 -8.62 21.72
CA LEU A 314 1.28 -7.27 22.26
C LEU A 314 0.64 -7.27 23.65
N VAL A 315 1.45 -6.99 24.66
CA VAL A 315 1.05 -6.92 26.06
C VAL A 315 0.80 -5.46 26.42
N GLY A 316 -0.40 -5.17 26.92
CA GLY A 316 -0.89 -3.82 27.16
C GLY A 316 -1.58 -3.28 25.90
N CYS A 317 -2.90 -3.18 25.96
CA CYS A 317 -3.77 -2.51 24.99
C CYS A 317 -4.22 -1.15 25.51
N GLY A 318 -3.40 -0.49 26.33
CA GLY A 318 -3.62 0.88 26.77
C GLY A 318 -3.31 1.92 25.68
N THR A 319 -2.93 3.13 26.11
CA THR A 319 -2.74 4.28 25.22
C THR A 319 -1.72 4.04 24.09
N ILE A 320 -0.60 3.36 24.39
CA ILE A 320 0.43 3.02 23.38
C ILE A 320 -0.05 1.83 22.55
N GLY A 321 -0.39 0.72 23.21
CA GLY A 321 -0.75 -0.55 22.56
C GLY A 321 -1.97 -0.46 21.65
N GLY A 322 -2.95 0.37 21.99
CA GLY A 322 -4.13 0.63 21.16
C GLY A 322 -3.74 1.16 19.78
N TYR A 323 -2.91 2.21 19.69
CA TYR A 323 -2.42 2.73 18.40
C TYR A 323 -1.40 1.78 17.75
N LEU A 324 -0.51 1.19 18.54
CA LEU A 324 0.54 0.30 18.01
C LEU A 324 -0.06 -0.93 17.33
N SER A 325 -1.09 -1.55 17.91
CA SER A 325 -1.73 -2.73 17.30
C SER A 325 -2.31 -2.45 15.90
N ASP A 326 -2.91 -1.27 15.68
CA ASP A 326 -3.39 -0.84 14.36
C ASP A 326 -2.23 -0.68 13.36
N MET A 327 -1.13 -0.05 13.79
CA MET A 327 0.07 0.07 12.96
C MET A 327 0.70 -1.29 12.63
N LEU A 328 0.72 -2.24 13.58
CA LEU A 328 1.22 -3.60 13.35
C LEU A 328 0.37 -4.36 12.33
N VAL A 329 -0.96 -4.25 12.40
CA VAL A 329 -1.87 -4.86 11.41
C VAL A 329 -1.65 -4.27 10.02
N LYS A 330 -1.52 -2.94 9.91
CA LYS A 330 -1.18 -2.26 8.64
C LYS A 330 0.19 -2.67 8.10
N ALA A 331 1.13 -2.99 8.98
CA ALA A 331 2.43 -3.55 8.64
C ALA A 331 2.39 -5.07 8.32
N GLY A 332 1.21 -5.70 8.32
CA GLY A 332 0.99 -7.09 7.91
C GLY A 332 0.87 -8.10 9.05
N ALA A 333 0.84 -7.68 10.32
CA ALA A 333 0.64 -8.61 11.43
C ALA A 333 -0.75 -9.27 11.36
N GLY A 334 -0.81 -10.58 11.60
CA GLY A 334 -2.04 -11.36 11.46
C GLY A 334 -2.41 -11.72 10.01
N SER A 335 -1.54 -11.47 9.02
CA SER A 335 -1.74 -11.90 7.64
C SER A 335 -0.87 -13.12 7.28
N CYS A 336 -1.18 -13.78 6.15
CA CYS A 336 -0.39 -14.89 5.59
C CYS A 336 -0.06 -16.02 6.60
N GLY A 337 -1.03 -16.44 7.42
CA GLY A 337 -0.84 -17.46 8.45
C GLY A 337 -0.16 -16.97 9.73
N GLY A 338 0.16 -15.67 9.82
CA GLY A 338 0.57 -15.01 11.04
C GLY A 338 -0.57 -14.81 12.03
N LYS A 339 -0.25 -14.41 13.25
CA LYS A 339 -1.22 -14.16 14.33
C LYS A 339 -0.79 -12.97 15.17
N LEU A 340 -1.70 -12.04 15.43
CA LEU A 340 -1.50 -10.97 16.42
C LEU A 340 -2.36 -11.28 17.66
N THR A 341 -1.73 -11.43 18.82
CA THR A 341 -2.41 -11.66 20.10
C THR A 341 -2.31 -10.40 20.97
N LEU A 342 -3.46 -9.86 21.36
CA LEU A 342 -3.59 -8.69 22.21
C LEU A 342 -3.89 -9.13 23.64
N VAL A 343 -3.07 -8.73 24.62
CA VAL A 343 -3.19 -9.16 26.01
C VAL A 343 -3.41 -7.96 26.90
N ASP A 344 -4.60 -7.85 27.48
CA ASP A 344 -4.96 -6.79 28.43
C ASP A 344 -6.18 -7.22 29.25
N PHE A 345 -6.11 -7.13 30.57
CA PHE A 345 -7.22 -7.50 31.45
C PHE A 345 -8.16 -6.33 31.76
N ASP A 346 -7.77 -5.10 31.46
CA ASP A 346 -8.44 -3.91 31.92
C ASP A 346 -9.63 -3.49 31.02
N GLY A 347 -10.58 -2.78 31.61
CA GLY A 347 -11.74 -2.22 30.93
C GLY A 347 -11.46 -0.82 30.39
N LEU A 348 -12.12 -0.43 29.30
CA LEU A 348 -12.07 0.94 28.79
C LEU A 348 -12.98 1.83 29.62
N LEU A 349 -12.41 2.81 30.33
CA LEU A 349 -13.15 3.74 31.17
C LEU A 349 -13.08 5.19 30.62
N PRO A 350 -13.98 6.11 31.06
CA PRO A 350 -14.04 7.47 30.51
C PRO A 350 -12.70 8.23 30.54
N GLN A 351 -11.90 8.05 31.59
CA GLN A 351 -10.57 8.67 31.74
C GLN A 351 -9.54 8.22 30.70
N ASN A 352 -9.81 7.13 29.96
CA ASN A 352 -8.94 6.65 28.89
C ASN A 352 -9.27 7.32 27.54
N ILE A 353 -10.50 7.76 27.32
CA ILE A 353 -11.00 8.20 26.00
C ILE A 353 -10.17 9.32 25.38
N GLY A 354 -9.65 10.25 26.19
CA GLY A 354 -8.86 11.38 25.70
C GLY A 354 -7.51 11.01 25.05
N ARG A 355 -7.03 9.78 25.23
CA ARG A 355 -5.73 9.32 24.69
C ARG A 355 -5.72 7.90 24.14
N HIS A 356 -6.81 7.16 24.29
CA HIS A 356 -6.90 5.78 23.81
C HIS A 356 -7.35 5.72 22.34
N ARG A 357 -6.95 4.67 21.62
CA ARG A 357 -7.36 4.45 20.21
C ARG A 357 -8.87 4.16 20.06
N LEU A 358 -9.46 3.47 21.03
CA LEU A 358 -10.91 3.26 21.13
C LEU A 358 -11.63 4.51 21.63
N GLY A 359 -12.91 4.64 21.27
CA GLY A 359 -13.79 5.73 21.69
C GLY A 359 -14.99 5.26 22.50
N PHE A 360 -15.96 6.17 22.66
CA PHE A 360 -17.23 5.92 23.35
C PHE A 360 -17.98 4.62 22.95
N PRO A 361 -17.98 4.17 21.68
CA PRO A 361 -18.68 2.95 21.28
C PRO A 361 -18.25 1.68 22.03
N ASP A 362 -17.06 1.67 22.65
CA ASP A 362 -16.49 0.52 23.34
C ASP A 362 -16.29 0.77 24.85
N LEU A 363 -16.92 1.82 25.40
CA LEU A 363 -16.86 2.12 26.83
C LEU A 363 -17.33 0.93 27.67
N LEU A 364 -16.67 0.69 28.80
CA LEU A 364 -16.88 -0.44 29.73
C LEU A 364 -16.55 -1.83 29.17
N SER A 365 -16.09 -1.93 27.92
CA SER A 365 -15.62 -3.20 27.34
C SER A 365 -14.17 -3.49 27.73
N ASN A 366 -13.77 -4.75 27.76
CA ASN A 366 -12.35 -5.09 27.88
C ASN A 366 -11.55 -4.51 26.71
N LYS A 367 -10.39 -3.91 27.00
CA LYS A 367 -9.58 -3.20 26.02
C LYS A 367 -9.07 -4.11 24.90
N ALA A 368 -8.57 -5.31 25.23
CA ALA A 368 -8.05 -6.24 24.24
C ALA A 368 -9.16 -6.73 23.30
N GLU A 369 -10.32 -7.12 23.86
CA GLU A 369 -11.48 -7.57 23.07
C GLU A 369 -12.02 -6.48 22.14
N ALA A 370 -12.20 -5.27 22.67
CA ALA A 370 -12.67 -4.12 21.90
C ALA A 370 -11.67 -3.72 20.80
N MET A 371 -10.36 -3.75 21.09
CA MET A 371 -9.34 -3.54 20.06
C MET A 371 -9.39 -4.61 18.96
N VAL A 372 -9.60 -5.88 19.28
CA VAL A 372 -9.78 -6.93 18.25
C VAL A 372 -10.98 -6.64 17.36
N LYS A 373 -12.11 -6.22 17.94
CA LYS A 373 -13.31 -5.85 17.19
C LYS A 373 -13.02 -4.68 16.24
N GLU A 374 -12.35 -3.64 16.72
CA GLU A 374 -11.99 -2.47 15.91
C GLU A 374 -11.00 -2.83 14.80
N LEU A 375 -9.95 -3.62 15.09
CA LEU A 375 -8.98 -4.04 14.08
C LEU A 375 -9.60 -4.94 13.02
N LYS A 376 -10.51 -5.85 13.38
CA LYS A 376 -11.25 -6.67 12.42
C LYS A 376 -12.25 -5.87 11.59
N ARG A 377 -12.79 -4.77 12.13
CA ARG A 377 -13.62 -3.83 11.36
C ARG A 377 -12.80 -3.12 10.29
N LEU A 378 -11.57 -2.72 10.61
CA LEU A 378 -10.66 -2.00 9.69
C LEU A 378 -9.90 -2.93 8.74
N SER A 379 -9.66 -4.17 9.15
CA SER A 379 -8.89 -5.17 8.42
C SER A 379 -9.54 -6.55 8.60
N PRO A 380 -10.64 -6.85 7.88
CA PRO A 380 -11.43 -8.07 8.09
C PRO A 380 -10.68 -9.38 7.86
N GLY A 381 -9.57 -9.34 7.12
CA GLY A 381 -8.70 -10.49 6.89
C GLY A 381 -7.62 -10.71 7.95
N ALA A 382 -7.46 -9.81 8.91
CA ALA A 382 -6.42 -9.91 9.93
C ALA A 382 -6.80 -10.93 11.03
N GLU A 383 -5.89 -11.88 11.27
CA GLU A 383 -6.02 -12.89 12.33
C GLU A 383 -5.53 -12.33 13.67
N VAL A 384 -6.39 -11.50 14.28
CA VAL A 384 -6.18 -10.87 15.59
C VAL A 384 -7.04 -11.54 16.67
N HIS A 385 -6.45 -11.79 17.83
CA HIS A 385 -7.07 -12.47 18.97
C HIS A 385 -6.84 -11.70 20.27
N ALA A 386 -7.83 -11.71 21.15
CA ALA A 386 -7.74 -11.10 22.48
C ALA A 386 -7.50 -12.18 23.53
N LEU A 387 -6.69 -11.84 24.54
CA LEU A 387 -6.58 -12.56 25.79
C LEU A 387 -6.91 -11.55 26.91
N PRO A 388 -8.16 -11.52 27.40
CA PRO A 388 -8.64 -10.57 28.40
C PRO A 388 -8.19 -10.96 29.81
N VAL A 389 -6.90 -11.21 29.98
CA VAL A 389 -6.31 -11.74 31.21
C VAL A 389 -5.01 -11.01 31.53
N ASP A 390 -4.60 -11.10 32.79
CA ASP A 390 -3.26 -10.70 33.18
C ASP A 390 -2.25 -11.58 32.43
N VAL A 391 -1.25 -10.96 31.80
CA VAL A 391 -0.23 -11.68 31.02
C VAL A 391 0.50 -12.74 31.86
N ARG A 392 0.58 -12.56 33.18
CA ARG A 392 1.15 -13.53 34.12
C ARG A 392 0.41 -14.86 34.16
N GLN A 393 -0.85 -14.85 33.73
CA GLN A 393 -1.72 -16.01 33.62
C GLN A 393 -1.89 -16.50 32.16
N ALA A 394 -1.38 -15.74 31.19
CA ALA A 394 -1.55 -16.04 29.78
C ALA A 394 -0.58 -17.13 29.27
N GLN A 395 -1.07 -17.97 28.37
CA GLN A 395 -0.26 -18.93 27.63
C GLN A 395 -0.09 -18.47 26.18
N LEU A 396 1.03 -17.80 25.89
CA LEU A 396 1.28 -17.19 24.58
C LEU A 396 1.87 -18.15 23.54
N GLY A 397 2.35 -19.32 23.96
CA GLY A 397 3.00 -20.29 23.09
C GLY A 397 4.32 -19.76 22.49
N LYS A 398 4.71 -20.30 21.32
CA LYS A 398 5.90 -19.84 20.60
C LYS A 398 5.61 -18.55 19.84
N LEU A 399 6.38 -17.50 20.16
CA LEU A 399 6.30 -16.19 19.54
C LEU A 399 7.54 -15.92 18.68
N ASP A 400 7.34 -15.14 17.61
CA ASP A 400 8.43 -14.57 16.83
C ASP A 400 8.86 -13.20 17.39
N LEU A 401 7.91 -12.44 17.95
CA LEU A 401 8.16 -11.16 18.64
C LEU A 401 7.17 -10.97 19.80
N LEU A 402 7.69 -10.59 20.97
CA LEU A 402 6.92 -10.10 22.10
C LEU A 402 7.05 -8.58 22.17
N ILE A 403 5.93 -7.88 22.32
CA ILE A 403 5.91 -6.43 22.48
C ILE A 403 5.29 -6.09 23.83
N ASP A 404 6.01 -5.34 24.64
CA ASP A 404 5.55 -4.76 25.90
C ASP A 404 5.26 -3.28 25.71
N ALA A 405 3.96 -2.93 25.76
CA ALA A 405 3.46 -1.56 25.67
C ALA A 405 2.69 -1.16 26.93
N THR A 406 2.98 -1.80 28.07
CA THR A 406 2.31 -1.57 29.35
C THR A 406 2.79 -0.30 30.04
N GLY A 407 4.08 0.04 29.85
CA GLY A 407 4.75 1.11 30.59
C GLY A 407 4.94 0.78 32.09
N GLU A 408 4.62 -0.44 32.53
CA GLU A 408 4.76 -0.85 33.91
C GLU A 408 6.13 -1.49 34.15
N GLU A 409 6.97 -0.82 34.94
CA GLU A 409 8.36 -1.24 35.18
C GLU A 409 8.48 -2.64 35.79
N SER A 410 7.65 -2.96 36.79
CA SER A 410 7.61 -4.29 37.43
C SER A 410 7.25 -5.39 36.44
N LEU A 411 6.31 -5.11 35.55
CA LEU A 411 5.87 -6.08 34.56
C LEU A 411 6.94 -6.27 33.47
N GLY A 412 7.62 -5.21 33.04
CA GLY A 412 8.75 -5.29 32.12
C GLY A 412 9.88 -6.18 32.66
N HIS A 413 10.21 -6.07 33.95
CA HIS A 413 11.15 -6.99 34.61
C HIS A 413 10.65 -8.44 34.60
N TRP A 414 9.38 -8.67 34.93
CA TRP A 414 8.80 -10.00 34.96
C TRP A 414 8.78 -10.64 33.56
N LEU A 415 8.39 -9.88 32.53
CA LEU A 415 8.37 -10.33 31.14
C LEU A 415 9.78 -10.73 30.66
N CYS A 416 10.80 -9.94 30.99
CA CYS A 416 12.19 -10.27 30.67
C CYS A 416 12.64 -11.60 31.31
N GLY A 417 12.23 -11.86 32.55
CA GLY A 417 12.56 -13.11 33.24
C GLY A 417 11.75 -14.32 32.73
N ARG A 418 10.50 -14.10 32.31
CA ARG A 418 9.62 -15.16 31.80
C ARG A 418 9.93 -15.56 30.36
N PHE A 419 10.17 -14.58 29.49
CA PHE A 419 10.42 -14.74 28.06
C PHE A 419 11.90 -14.46 27.76
N MET A 420 12.76 -15.29 28.34
CA MET A 420 14.20 -15.20 28.11
C MET A 420 14.56 -15.42 26.64
N ALA A 421 15.79 -15.04 26.28
CA ALA A 421 16.32 -15.30 24.94
C ALA A 421 16.19 -16.80 24.60
N PRO A 422 15.80 -17.15 23.36
CA PRO A 422 15.97 -16.36 22.14
C PRO A 422 14.76 -15.56 21.65
N THR A 423 13.65 -15.45 22.39
CA THR A 423 12.48 -14.68 21.90
C THR A 423 12.79 -13.18 21.85
N PRO A 424 12.72 -12.53 20.67
CA PRO A 424 12.86 -11.09 20.56
C PRO A 424 11.78 -10.36 21.37
N MET A 425 12.19 -9.33 22.11
CA MET A 425 11.30 -8.51 22.93
C MET A 425 11.51 -7.04 22.63
N LEU A 426 10.43 -6.33 22.34
CA LEU A 426 10.38 -4.89 22.15
C LEU A 426 9.58 -4.25 23.29
N SER A 427 10.23 -3.46 24.15
CA SER A 427 9.56 -2.66 25.17
C SER A 427 9.39 -1.23 24.68
N VAL A 428 8.22 -0.63 24.86
CA VAL A 428 7.90 0.75 24.45
C VAL A 428 7.21 1.48 25.59
N TRP A 429 7.71 2.66 25.96
CA TRP A 429 7.17 3.44 27.07
C TRP A 429 7.28 4.95 26.87
N ILE A 430 6.57 5.69 27.71
CA ILE A 430 6.58 7.15 27.80
C ILE A 430 7.38 7.56 29.04
N GLU A 431 8.24 8.55 28.92
CA GLU A 431 9.04 9.13 30.02
C GLU A 431 8.37 10.40 30.54
N GLY A 432 8.18 10.49 31.87
CA GLY A 432 7.56 11.64 32.53
C GLY A 432 6.15 11.95 32.00
N PRO A 433 5.71 13.23 32.02
CA PRO A 433 4.42 13.67 31.46
C PRO A 433 4.42 13.76 29.92
N GLY A 434 5.13 12.84 29.27
CA GLY A 434 5.33 12.87 27.82
C GLY A 434 6.52 13.71 27.37
N THR A 435 7.53 13.90 28.22
CA THR A 435 8.77 14.60 27.89
C THR A 435 9.53 13.89 26.76
N ALA A 436 9.59 12.55 26.82
CA ALA A 436 10.19 11.72 25.79
C ALA A 436 9.40 10.41 25.63
N VAL A 437 9.60 9.71 24.52
CA VAL A 437 9.18 8.32 24.35
C VAL A 437 10.40 7.48 24.03
N ARG A 438 10.39 6.23 24.50
CA ARG A 438 11.54 5.33 24.37
C ARG A 438 11.10 3.94 24.01
N ALA A 439 12.00 3.24 23.35
CA ALA A 439 11.84 1.84 23.08
C ALA A 439 13.17 1.09 23.11
N LEU A 440 13.11 -0.16 23.56
CA LEU A 440 14.24 -1.07 23.67
C LEU A 440 13.92 -2.37 22.96
N LEU A 441 14.69 -2.72 21.94
CA LEU A 441 14.61 -3.99 21.22
C LEU A 441 15.75 -4.91 21.66
N ARG A 442 15.39 -6.06 22.24
CA ARG A 442 16.33 -7.13 22.58
C ARG A 442 16.06 -8.33 21.69
N THR A 443 16.99 -8.65 20.79
CA THR A 443 16.88 -9.81 19.86
C THR A 443 17.77 -10.99 20.24
N ASN A 444 18.77 -10.78 21.10
CA ASN A 444 19.73 -11.81 21.49
C ASN A 444 20.15 -11.66 22.95
N ALA A 445 20.85 -12.67 23.46
CA ALA A 445 21.28 -12.73 24.86
C ALA A 445 22.40 -11.74 25.22
N SER A 446 23.13 -11.20 24.22
CA SER A 446 24.23 -10.24 24.43
C SER A 446 23.75 -8.80 24.65
N GLY A 447 22.58 -8.43 24.13
CA GLY A 447 21.99 -7.10 24.35
C GLY A 447 21.42 -6.94 25.76
N ALA A 448 21.40 -5.70 26.24
CA ALA A 448 20.72 -5.34 27.48
C ALA A 448 19.24 -5.72 27.46
N CYS A 449 18.73 -6.22 28.59
CA CYS A 449 17.29 -6.32 28.84
C CYS A 449 16.76 -5.08 29.57
N TYR A 450 15.45 -5.01 29.77
CA TYR A 450 14.80 -3.93 30.51
C TYR A 450 15.42 -3.73 31.91
N ARG A 451 15.78 -4.83 32.60
CA ARG A 451 16.44 -4.76 33.92
C ARG A 451 17.86 -4.18 33.86
N CYS A 452 18.62 -4.46 32.80
CA CYS A 452 19.94 -3.85 32.60
C CYS A 452 19.81 -2.33 32.41
N LEU A 453 18.82 -1.90 31.63
CA LEU A 453 18.55 -0.47 31.43
C LEU A 453 18.18 0.22 32.75
N TRP A 454 17.37 -0.45 33.59
CA TRP A 454 17.04 0.04 34.92
C TRP A 454 18.27 0.21 35.82
N HIS A 455 19.21 -0.75 35.82
CA HIS A 455 20.46 -0.60 36.57
C HIS A 455 21.30 0.59 36.09
N SER A 456 21.46 0.76 34.77
CA SER A 456 22.15 1.93 34.21
C SER A 456 21.46 3.23 34.61
N TYR A 457 20.13 3.29 34.52
CA TYR A 457 19.36 4.46 34.96
C TYR A 457 19.59 4.80 36.44
N ARG A 458 19.62 3.78 37.33
CA ARG A 458 19.94 3.93 38.76
C ARG A 458 21.35 4.48 39.01
N ARG A 459 22.32 4.14 38.15
CA ARG A 459 23.68 4.72 38.17
C ARG A 459 23.77 6.11 37.55
N GLY A 460 22.67 6.62 36.99
CA GLY A 460 22.62 7.90 36.28
C GLY A 460 23.08 7.82 34.82
N GLU A 461 23.29 6.62 34.29
CA GLU A 461 23.62 6.34 32.90
C GLU A 461 22.35 6.19 32.05
N LEU A 462 22.46 6.35 30.74
CA LEU A 462 21.37 6.10 29.78
C LEU A 462 20.05 6.83 30.08
N ARG A 463 20.13 8.01 30.71
CA ARG A 463 18.97 8.89 30.95
C ARG A 463 18.41 9.40 29.63
N SER A 464 17.11 9.63 29.58
CA SER A 464 16.46 10.26 28.42
C SER A 464 16.87 11.72 28.27
N THR A 465 16.84 12.48 29.37
CA THR A 465 17.15 13.92 29.42
C THR A 465 18.34 14.23 30.32
N LEU A 466 19.04 15.34 30.06
CA LEU A 466 20.12 15.84 30.92
C LEU A 466 19.57 16.24 32.29
N ASP A 467 18.47 16.99 32.28
CA ASP A 467 17.75 17.39 33.48
C ASP A 467 16.84 16.27 33.99
N ALA A 468 16.44 16.35 35.26
CA ALA A 468 15.49 15.42 35.84
C ALA A 468 14.13 15.52 35.14
N LEU A 469 13.49 14.37 34.90
CA LEU A 469 12.13 14.33 34.35
C LEU A 469 11.14 14.99 35.31
N PRO A 470 10.20 15.81 34.82
CA PRO A 470 9.16 16.39 35.66
C PRO A 470 8.32 15.31 36.33
N ASN A 471 8.05 15.46 37.63
CA ASN A 471 7.13 14.58 38.36
C ASN A 471 5.76 15.27 38.49
N ILE A 472 4.99 15.25 37.39
CA ILE A 472 3.66 15.85 37.34
C ILE A 472 2.61 14.75 37.47
N LEU A 473 1.77 14.87 38.50
CA LEU A 473 0.63 14.00 38.73
C LEU A 473 -0.66 14.82 38.74
N ALA A 474 -1.72 14.28 38.13
CA ALA A 474 -3.06 14.83 38.10
C ALA A 474 -4.07 13.80 38.64
N GLY A 475 -5.30 14.24 38.90
CA GLY A 475 -6.39 13.40 39.43
C GLY A 475 -6.67 13.63 40.92
N HIS A 476 -7.89 13.32 41.34
CA HIS A 476 -8.36 13.44 42.72
C HIS A 476 -9.29 12.27 43.09
N GLY A 477 -9.37 11.93 44.38
CA GLY A 477 -10.33 10.93 44.90
C GLY A 477 -10.13 9.51 44.35
N CYS A 478 -11.23 8.80 44.06
CA CYS A 478 -11.23 7.40 43.62
C CYS A 478 -10.67 7.16 42.20
N GLU A 479 -10.36 8.21 41.44
CA GLU A 479 -9.73 8.11 40.11
C GLU A 479 -8.24 7.76 40.18
N GLY A 480 -7.60 7.97 41.34
CA GLY A 480 -6.16 7.78 41.53
C GLY A 480 -5.32 8.89 40.87
N LEU A 481 -4.06 9.02 41.31
CA LEU A 481 -3.10 9.91 40.68
C LEU A 481 -2.60 9.29 39.38
N TYR A 482 -2.52 10.09 38.31
CA TYR A 482 -1.99 9.68 37.01
C TYR A 482 -1.05 10.74 36.44
N VAL A 483 -0.15 10.32 35.54
CA VAL A 483 0.72 11.23 34.81
C VAL A 483 -0.04 11.77 33.58
N PRO A 484 -0.29 13.09 33.48
CA PRO A 484 -1.05 13.65 32.37
C PRO A 484 -0.18 13.81 31.12
N PHE A 485 -0.68 13.35 29.97
CA PHE A 485 -0.10 13.61 28.65
C PHE A 485 -1.17 13.49 27.55
N PRO A 486 -1.01 14.21 26.42
CA PRO A 486 -1.95 14.16 25.30
C PRO A 486 -1.80 12.88 24.47
N ALA A 487 -2.81 12.59 23.63
CA ALA A 487 -2.81 11.46 22.70
C ALA A 487 -1.60 11.47 21.75
N SER A 488 -1.10 12.65 21.35
CA SER A 488 0.06 12.78 20.46
C SER A 488 1.32 12.12 20.99
N VAL A 489 1.53 12.10 22.31
CA VAL A 489 2.64 11.38 22.96
C VAL A 489 2.46 9.87 22.82
N SER A 490 1.22 9.39 22.97
CA SER A 490 0.90 7.96 22.82
C SER A 490 1.10 7.48 21.39
N VAL A 491 0.68 8.29 20.41
CA VAL A 491 0.89 8.00 18.99
C VAL A 491 2.39 8.00 18.65
N GLN A 492 3.18 8.92 19.19
CA GLN A 492 4.64 8.93 18.96
C GLN A 492 5.34 7.70 19.55
N ALA A 493 4.94 7.26 20.74
CA ALA A 493 5.43 6.00 21.30
C ALA A 493 5.04 4.80 20.42
N ALA A 494 3.78 4.74 19.98
CA ALA A 494 3.32 3.70 19.07
C ALA A 494 4.07 3.70 17.73
N SER A 495 4.30 4.88 17.14
CA SER A 495 5.10 5.03 15.91
C SER A 495 6.51 4.50 16.10
N LEU A 496 7.20 4.88 17.18
CA LEU A 496 8.54 4.36 17.49
C LEU A 496 8.55 2.82 17.64
N GLY A 497 7.54 2.26 18.32
CA GLY A 497 7.36 0.82 18.42
C GLY A 497 7.14 0.13 17.07
N ALA A 498 6.31 0.72 16.21
CA ALA A 498 6.03 0.19 14.88
C ALA A 498 7.27 0.23 13.97
N GLU A 499 8.03 1.34 14.00
CA GLU A 499 9.31 1.49 13.30
C GLU A 499 10.29 0.40 13.74
N MET A 500 10.46 0.19 15.05
CA MET A 500 11.38 -0.83 15.56
C MET A 500 10.93 -2.26 15.28
N ALA A 501 9.62 -2.53 15.22
CA ALA A 501 9.10 -3.82 14.79
C ALA A 501 9.35 -4.09 13.30
N LEU A 502 9.24 -3.05 12.45
CA LEU A 502 9.59 -3.13 11.03
C LEU A 502 11.11 -3.31 10.82
N ASP A 503 11.93 -2.60 11.59
CA ASP A 503 13.38 -2.77 11.55
C ASP A 503 13.78 -4.19 11.96
N TRP A 504 13.17 -4.73 13.03
CA TRP A 504 13.38 -6.11 13.47
C TRP A 504 13.12 -7.13 12.35
N ILE A 505 11.99 -7.05 11.65
CA ILE A 505 11.67 -8.02 10.59
C ILE A 505 12.59 -7.87 9.35
N ASN A 506 13.15 -6.68 9.16
CA ASN A 506 14.13 -6.38 8.12
C ASN A 506 15.58 -6.65 8.56
N GLY A 507 15.81 -7.17 9.77
CA GLY A 507 17.14 -7.52 10.27
C GLY A 507 17.96 -6.33 10.77
N VAL A 508 17.34 -5.16 10.96
CA VAL A 508 17.94 -3.97 11.55
C VAL A 508 17.66 -3.99 13.05
N HIS A 509 18.68 -4.29 13.85
CA HIS A 509 18.54 -4.42 15.32
C HIS A 509 19.21 -3.29 16.10
N SER A 510 20.01 -2.45 15.44
CA SER A 510 20.71 -1.31 16.02
C SER A 510 20.19 -0.01 15.40
N PRO A 511 20.06 1.09 16.17
CA PRO A 511 20.24 1.14 17.62
C PRO A 511 19.12 0.41 18.36
N ALA A 512 19.47 -0.40 19.34
CA ALA A 512 18.55 -1.22 20.13
C ALA A 512 17.74 -0.38 21.12
N LEU A 513 18.32 0.68 21.68
CA LEU A 513 17.64 1.66 22.52
C LEU A 513 17.47 2.95 21.74
N ARG A 514 16.22 3.38 21.58
CA ARG A 514 15.88 4.60 20.85
C ARG A 514 15.08 5.54 21.73
N THR A 515 15.35 6.83 21.58
CA THR A 515 14.64 7.91 22.29
C THR A 515 14.15 8.93 21.28
N ARG A 516 12.90 9.36 21.43
CA ARG A 516 12.36 10.54 20.74
C ARG A 516 11.98 11.56 21.80
N LEU A 517 12.68 12.69 21.79
CA LEU A 517 12.39 13.80 22.67
C LEU A 517 11.17 14.55 22.11
N ILE A 518 10.17 14.75 22.95
CA ILE A 518 8.90 15.40 22.58
C ILE A 518 8.91 16.85 23.05
N ASP A 519 9.29 17.04 24.31
CA ASP A 519 9.41 18.37 24.91
C ASP A 519 10.78 18.97 24.61
N GLN A 520 10.78 19.94 23.68
CA GLN A 520 11.98 20.61 23.20
C GLN A 520 12.58 21.59 24.23
N THR A 521 11.91 21.81 25.37
CA THR A 521 12.50 22.58 26.48
C THR A 521 13.58 21.79 27.23
N HIS A 522 13.60 20.46 27.07
CA HIS A 522 14.64 19.59 27.58
C HIS A 522 15.71 19.29 26.52
N GLN A 523 16.86 18.76 26.97
CA GLN A 523 17.93 18.29 26.10
C GLN A 523 18.12 16.78 26.25
N LEU A 524 18.34 16.10 25.12
CA LEU A 524 18.59 14.66 25.08
C LEU A 524 19.92 14.33 25.78
N ALA A 525 19.89 13.47 26.80
CA ALA A 525 21.10 13.02 27.49
C ALA A 525 21.82 11.89 26.76
N THR A 526 21.05 10.94 26.22
CA THR A 526 21.60 9.73 25.61
C THR A 526 21.12 9.62 24.18
N PRO A 527 22.01 9.65 23.18
CA PRO A 527 21.64 9.36 21.80
C PRO A 527 21.20 7.90 21.65
N ASP A 528 20.52 7.59 20.54
CA ASP A 528 20.17 6.22 20.19
C ASP A 528 21.44 5.34 20.19
N CYS A 529 21.40 4.21 20.89
CA CYS A 529 22.58 3.36 21.11
C CYS A 529 22.22 1.88 21.31
N ASP A 530 23.24 1.03 21.45
CA ASP A 530 23.10 -0.39 21.80
C ASP A 530 23.58 -0.61 23.24
N PRO A 531 22.68 -0.64 24.24
CA PRO A 531 23.11 -0.79 25.62
C PRO A 531 23.70 -2.17 25.88
N LEU A 532 24.77 -2.18 26.65
CA LEU A 532 25.46 -3.41 27.04
C LEU A 532 24.69 -4.11 28.17
N ARG A 533 24.75 -5.44 28.16
CA ARG A 533 24.30 -6.24 29.28
C ARG A 533 25.02 -5.84 30.56
N ASP A 534 24.25 -5.62 31.62
CA ASP A 534 24.78 -5.39 32.95
C ASP A 534 25.28 -6.72 33.58
N ARG A 535 26.49 -6.68 34.14
CA ARG A 535 27.14 -7.81 34.81
C ARG A 535 26.44 -8.22 36.10
N ASP A 536 25.67 -7.33 36.71
CA ASP A 536 24.93 -7.59 37.95
C ASP A 536 23.46 -7.92 37.70
N CYS A 537 23.04 -8.06 36.43
CA CYS A 537 21.65 -8.34 36.09
C CYS A 537 21.23 -9.76 36.47
N PRO A 538 20.31 -9.94 37.44
CA PRO A 538 19.89 -11.28 37.87
C PRO A 538 19.13 -12.05 36.78
N LEU A 539 18.51 -11.34 35.82
CA LEU A 539 17.75 -11.94 34.73
C LEU A 539 18.62 -12.38 33.54
N CYS A 540 19.77 -11.73 33.33
CA CYS A 540 20.67 -12.10 32.25
C CYS A 540 21.69 -13.14 32.69
N ASN A 541 22.02 -13.18 33.98
CA ASN A 541 22.98 -14.11 34.58
C ASN A 541 22.35 -15.41 35.13
N SER A 542 21.04 -15.59 34.99
CA SER A 542 20.33 -16.79 35.44
C SER A 542 20.44 -17.98 34.50
#